data_AF-A0A959VH10-F1
#
_entry.id   AF-A0A959VH10-F1
#
_cell.length_a   1.000
_cell.length_b   1.000
_cell.length_c   1.000
_cell.angle_alpha   90.00
_cell.angle_beta   90.00
_cell.angle_gamma   90.00
#
_symmetry.space_group_name_H-M   'P 1'
#
loop_
_entity.id
_entity.type
_entity.pdbx_description
1 polymer ?
#
loop_
_entity_poly.entity_id
_entity_poly.type
_entity_poly.pdbx_seq_one_letter_code
_entity_poly.pdbx_strand_id
1 'polypeptide(L)'
;MSTTRGSDQLKSAMPEAGAQQSQSLPRILLALTCLIIGLTFALPFQLVPEGAMTNLSPEAMNVYACTAWAGWAHFVFAYRGQGGALTAVRDAYRSQRLLIYLVILVGSFLVLAAMRYVIGTAIFGALVWVYFIDHFLKAEKFFASPKAVPEPILKRWLNSYQPILTFGWLTVVLLDMGEISQYRWIMWGVSVAIAVLILATGGWKDLLTGDKRGTLLSLFFVAEAAVWGTLSYKNIPVFLAGVYIFHIAFGSYYHYLGSYFVGNARMKKRDIWLLPITILLINGGILALGYFVANYPSMAWLEIVLGVKWFTLWVGMHLVASDVFPLVKKWGKSAPTPA
;
A
#
# COMPACT_ATOMS: atom_id res chain seq x y z
N MET A 1 62.17 -5.11 -38.50
CA MET A 1 62.63 -5.87 -37.32
C MET A 1 62.62 -4.93 -36.13
N SER A 2 61.95 -5.33 -35.03
CA SER A 2 62.19 -4.92 -33.62
C SER A 2 62.03 -3.44 -33.26
N THR A 3 61.29 -2.95 -32.25
CA THR A 3 60.65 -3.55 -31.07
C THR A 3 59.79 -2.48 -30.39
N THR A 4 58.50 -2.71 -30.22
CA THR A 4 57.66 -2.04 -29.20
C THR A 4 57.06 -3.15 -28.35
N ARG A 5 57.61 -3.34 -27.15
CA ARG A 5 57.07 -4.26 -26.13
C ARG A 5 56.88 -3.48 -24.84
N GLY A 6 55.64 -3.53 -24.34
CA GLY A 6 55.39 -3.66 -22.91
C GLY A 6 54.81 -2.43 -22.21
N SER A 7 53.48 -2.27 -22.24
CA SER A 7 52.74 -1.69 -21.11
C SER A 7 51.22 -1.99 -21.12
N ASP A 8 50.77 -3.15 -21.62
CA ASP A 8 49.34 -3.47 -21.76
C ASP A 8 48.85 -4.65 -20.90
N GLN A 9 49.47 -4.90 -19.75
CA GLN A 9 48.96 -5.87 -18.78
C GLN A 9 48.94 -5.32 -17.37
N LEU A 10 47.95 -4.47 -17.10
CA LEU A 10 47.36 -4.27 -15.76
C LEU A 10 46.02 -3.53 -15.88
N LYS A 11 45.15 -3.97 -16.79
CA LYS A 11 43.70 -3.74 -16.61
C LYS A 11 43.18 -4.85 -15.71
N SER A 12 43.33 -4.58 -14.41
CA SER A 12 42.52 -5.15 -13.35
C SER A 12 41.09 -5.37 -13.87
N ALA A 13 40.67 -6.62 -13.92
CA ALA A 13 39.28 -7.01 -14.05
C ALA A 13 38.52 -6.45 -12.83
N MET A 14 38.11 -5.19 -12.91
CA MET A 14 37.03 -4.70 -12.07
C MET A 14 35.76 -5.38 -12.57
N PRO A 15 35.01 -6.08 -11.71
CA PRO A 15 33.66 -6.45 -12.08
C PRO A 15 32.91 -5.13 -12.36
N GLU A 16 32.30 -5.03 -13.54
CA GLU A 16 31.27 -4.03 -13.77
C GLU A 16 30.18 -4.25 -12.72
N ALA A 17 30.31 -3.54 -11.59
CA ALA A 17 29.30 -3.43 -10.57
C ALA A 17 28.18 -2.54 -11.11
N GLY A 18 27.52 -3.01 -12.16
CA GLY A 18 26.16 -2.60 -12.52
C GLY A 18 25.16 -3.21 -11.54
N ALA A 19 25.41 -3.04 -10.24
CA ALA A 19 24.37 -3.22 -9.25
C ALA A 19 23.32 -2.14 -9.57
N GLN A 20 22.21 -2.55 -10.19
CA GLN A 20 21.02 -1.72 -10.27
C GLN A 20 20.66 -1.33 -8.84
N GLN A 21 21.11 -0.14 -8.44
CA GLN A 21 20.87 0.38 -7.11
C GLN A 21 19.36 0.50 -6.97
N SER A 22 18.77 -0.34 -6.13
CA SER A 22 17.34 -0.33 -5.82
C SER A 22 16.93 1.12 -5.57
N GLN A 23 16.00 1.65 -6.37
CA GLN A 23 15.59 3.05 -6.27
C GLN A 23 14.88 3.35 -4.93
N SER A 24 14.31 2.32 -4.30
CA SER A 24 13.87 2.35 -2.91
C SER A 24 14.94 1.75 -1.99
N LEU A 25 15.25 2.43 -0.88
CA LEU A 25 16.10 1.92 0.20
C LEU A 25 15.17 1.46 1.36
N PRO A 26 14.81 0.16 1.45
CA PRO A 26 13.77 -0.32 2.37
C PRO A 26 14.03 0.04 3.83
N ARG A 27 15.30 0.10 4.24
CA ARG A 27 15.69 0.46 5.62
C ARG A 27 15.35 1.91 5.94
N ILE A 28 15.54 2.83 4.99
CA ILE A 28 15.20 4.25 5.17
C ILE A 28 13.68 4.42 5.19
N LEU A 29 12.98 3.75 4.27
CA LEU A 29 11.51 3.76 4.25
C LEU A 29 10.95 3.27 5.59
N LEU A 30 11.44 2.13 6.09
CA LEU A 30 11.02 1.58 7.37
C LEU A 30 11.32 2.53 8.54
N ALA A 31 12.52 3.10 8.61
CA ALA A 31 12.88 4.04 9.67
C ALA A 31 11.98 5.29 9.68
N LEU A 32 11.71 5.85 8.50
CA LEU A 32 10.81 7.00 8.36
C LEU A 32 9.35 6.64 8.67
N THR A 33 8.89 5.45 8.27
CA THR A 33 7.58 4.92 8.65
C THR A 33 7.45 4.83 10.17
N CYS A 34 8.43 4.23 10.85
CA CYS A 34 8.43 4.14 12.31
C CYS A 34 8.42 5.52 12.96
N LEU A 35 9.22 6.46 12.46
CA LEU A 35 9.28 7.83 12.98
C LEU A 35 7.93 8.54 12.84
N ILE A 36 7.31 8.48 11.66
CA ILE A 36 6.01 9.13 11.41
C ILE A 36 4.93 8.51 12.31
N ILE A 37 4.88 7.19 12.42
CA ILE A 37 3.94 6.50 13.31
C ILE A 37 4.16 6.93 14.76
N GLY A 38 5.41 6.93 15.23
CA GLY A 38 5.73 7.39 16.59
C GLY A 38 5.33 8.84 16.85
N LEU A 39 5.60 9.75 15.92
CA LEU A 39 5.24 11.17 16.04
C LEU A 39 3.72 11.39 16.02
N THR A 40 2.99 10.66 15.17
CA THR A 40 1.53 10.76 15.07
C THR A 40 0.83 10.15 16.28
N PHE A 41 1.35 9.05 16.82
CA PHE A 41 0.86 8.47 18.06
C PHE A 41 1.09 9.40 19.26
N ALA A 42 2.27 10.03 19.34
CA ALA A 42 2.65 10.91 20.44
C ALA A 42 2.12 12.35 20.33
N LEU A 43 1.19 12.63 19.40
CA LEU A 43 0.61 13.96 19.27
C LEU A 43 -0.10 14.36 20.59
N PRO A 44 0.21 15.53 21.16
CA PRO A 44 -0.33 15.94 22.46
C PRO A 44 -1.77 16.47 22.38
N PHE A 45 -2.41 16.38 21.22
CA PHE A 45 -3.78 16.83 20.98
C PHE A 45 -4.51 15.81 20.11
N GLN A 46 -5.83 15.79 20.23
CA GLN A 46 -6.69 14.92 19.44
C GLN A 46 -6.97 15.57 18.07
N LEU A 47 -6.75 14.82 16.99
CA LEU A 47 -7.04 15.27 15.62
C LEU A 47 -8.51 15.09 15.23
N VAL A 48 -9.15 14.09 15.83
CA VAL A 48 -10.53 13.69 15.57
C VAL A 48 -11.27 13.59 16.91
N PRO A 49 -12.49 14.13 17.03
CA PRO A 49 -13.27 14.05 18.27
C PRO A 49 -13.51 12.62 18.75
N GLU A 50 -13.65 12.46 20.07
CA GLU A 50 -14.00 11.19 20.70
C GLU A 50 -15.32 10.65 20.14
N GLY A 51 -15.40 9.32 19.99
CA GLY A 51 -16.58 8.64 19.45
C GLY A 51 -16.69 8.60 17.93
N ALA A 52 -15.80 9.26 17.18
CA ALA A 52 -15.80 9.20 15.71
C ALA A 52 -15.58 7.78 15.15
N MET A 53 -14.82 6.95 15.86
CA MET A 53 -14.78 5.49 15.67
C MET A 53 -14.76 4.83 17.05
N THR A 54 -15.61 3.82 17.23
CA THR A 54 -15.65 3.04 18.46
C THR A 54 -14.41 2.15 18.55
N ASN A 55 -13.95 1.88 19.78
CA ASN A 55 -12.86 0.93 20.08
C ASN A 55 -11.44 1.34 19.66
N LEU A 56 -11.13 2.63 19.55
CA LEU A 56 -9.76 3.12 19.38
C LEU A 56 -9.38 4.09 20.49
N SER A 57 -8.13 4.02 20.97
CA SER A 57 -7.61 5.07 21.84
C SER A 57 -7.41 6.37 21.05
N PRO A 58 -7.40 7.55 21.70
CA PRO A 58 -7.12 8.81 21.04
C PRO A 58 -5.79 8.81 20.26
N GLU A 59 -4.76 8.14 20.79
CA GLU A 59 -3.45 8.03 20.16
C GLU A 59 -3.51 7.17 18.89
N ALA A 60 -4.18 6.03 18.94
CA ALA A 60 -4.40 5.19 17.75
C ALA A 60 -5.28 5.88 16.71
N MET A 61 -6.26 6.67 17.14
CA MET A 61 -7.07 7.51 16.27
C MET A 61 -6.21 8.57 15.55
N ASN A 62 -5.27 9.20 16.24
CA ASN A 62 -4.34 10.15 15.63
C ASN A 62 -3.48 9.49 14.54
N VAL A 63 -2.95 8.29 14.81
CA VAL A 63 -2.22 7.50 13.79
C VAL A 63 -3.11 7.20 12.59
N TYR A 64 -4.35 6.75 12.82
CA TYR A 64 -5.29 6.45 11.74
C TYR A 64 -5.67 7.68 10.92
N ALA A 65 -5.95 8.81 11.57
CA ALA A 65 -6.32 10.06 10.91
C ALA A 65 -5.16 10.58 10.03
N CYS A 66 -3.95 10.64 10.58
CA CYS A 66 -2.76 11.01 9.82
C CYS A 66 -2.47 10.05 8.67
N THR A 67 -2.71 8.74 8.86
CA THR A 67 -2.56 7.74 7.80
C THR A 67 -3.56 7.99 6.67
N ALA A 68 -4.83 8.26 7.02
CA ALA A 68 -5.89 8.54 6.07
C ALA A 68 -5.60 9.80 5.24
N TRP A 69 -5.17 10.87 5.90
CA TRP A 69 -4.87 12.15 5.25
C TRP A 69 -3.58 12.11 4.41
N ALA A 70 -2.55 11.39 4.86
CA ALA A 70 -1.37 11.11 4.04
C ALA A 70 -1.73 10.25 2.81
N GLY A 71 -2.63 9.27 2.97
CA GLY A 71 -3.19 8.51 1.86
C GLY A 71 -3.93 9.40 0.85
N TRP A 72 -4.68 10.39 1.32
CA TRP A 72 -5.28 11.39 0.43
C TRP A 72 -4.26 12.21 -0.34
N ALA A 73 -3.17 12.64 0.32
CA ALA A 73 -2.07 13.32 -0.35
C ALA A 73 -1.48 12.43 -1.45
N HIS A 74 -1.21 11.15 -1.13
CA HIS A 74 -0.76 10.14 -2.10
C HIS A 74 -1.70 10.05 -3.31
N PHE A 75 -3.01 10.01 -3.09
CA PHE A 75 -4.00 9.93 -4.17
C PHE A 75 -3.93 11.14 -5.09
N VAL A 76 -3.76 12.36 -4.55
CA VAL A 76 -3.58 13.58 -5.36
C VAL A 76 -2.38 13.45 -6.29
N PHE A 77 -1.23 13.02 -5.77
CA PHE A 77 -0.03 12.84 -6.59
C PHE A 77 -0.19 11.71 -7.60
N ALA A 78 -0.80 10.60 -7.21
CA ALA A 78 -1.04 9.46 -8.08
C ALA A 78 -1.98 9.81 -9.25
N TYR A 79 -3.13 10.43 -8.98
CA TYR A 79 -4.08 10.84 -10.01
C TYR A 79 -3.51 11.91 -10.94
N ARG A 80 -2.74 12.87 -10.40
CA ARG A 80 -1.98 13.81 -11.22
C ARG A 80 -1.02 13.08 -12.16
N GLY A 81 -0.23 12.14 -11.64
CA GLY A 81 0.72 11.37 -12.45
C GLY A 81 0.05 10.55 -13.55
N GLN A 82 -1.07 9.90 -13.23
CA GLN A 82 -1.88 9.14 -14.18
C GLN A 82 -2.51 10.04 -15.25
N GLY A 83 -3.14 11.16 -14.86
CA GLY A 83 -3.70 12.13 -15.79
C GLY A 83 -2.65 12.75 -16.70
N GLY A 84 -1.50 13.14 -16.15
CA GLY A 84 -0.35 13.62 -16.91
C GLY A 84 0.16 12.59 -17.92
N ALA A 85 0.22 11.31 -17.52
CA ALA A 85 0.67 10.24 -18.40
C ALA A 85 -0.33 9.88 -19.51
N LEU A 86 -1.64 9.99 -19.28
CA LEU A 86 -2.67 9.83 -20.33
C LEU A 86 -2.64 10.99 -21.33
N THR A 87 -2.44 12.21 -20.83
CA THR A 87 -2.40 13.43 -21.66
C THR A 87 -1.10 13.59 -22.45
N ALA A 88 0.00 13.00 -21.98
CA ALA A 88 1.28 12.99 -22.68
C ALA A 88 1.29 12.13 -23.95
N VAL A 89 0.38 11.16 -24.08
CA VAL A 89 0.27 10.35 -25.31
C VAL A 89 -0.41 11.17 -26.39
N ARG A 90 0.36 11.60 -27.40
CA ARG A 90 -0.11 12.39 -28.54
C ARG A 90 -0.57 11.47 -29.67
N ASP A 91 -1.80 10.99 -29.57
CA ASP A 91 -2.49 10.27 -30.67
C ASP A 91 -3.97 10.67 -30.75
N ALA A 92 -4.66 10.21 -31.80
CA ALA A 92 -6.08 10.52 -32.05
C ALA A 92 -7.04 10.00 -30.95
N TYR A 93 -6.59 9.02 -30.15
CA TYR A 93 -7.40 8.36 -29.13
C TYR A 93 -7.26 8.99 -27.74
N ARG A 94 -6.47 10.07 -27.59
CA ARG A 94 -6.20 10.71 -26.30
C ARG A 94 -7.47 11.08 -25.53
N SER A 95 -8.38 11.81 -26.15
CA SER A 95 -9.62 12.26 -25.49
C SER A 95 -10.52 11.10 -25.11
N GLN A 96 -10.60 10.07 -25.97
CA GLN A 96 -11.36 8.86 -25.69
C GLN A 96 -10.77 8.07 -24.53
N ARG A 97 -9.44 7.91 -24.44
CA ARG A 97 -8.79 7.27 -23.28
C ARG A 97 -9.05 8.00 -21.98
N LEU A 98 -9.00 9.34 -22.00
CA LEU A 98 -9.30 10.12 -20.80
C LEU A 98 -10.76 9.94 -20.38
N LEU A 99 -11.69 9.97 -21.33
CA LEU A 99 -13.11 9.73 -21.08
C LEU A 99 -13.35 8.32 -20.51
N ILE A 100 -12.79 7.28 -21.13
CA ILE A 100 -12.88 5.89 -20.65
C ILE A 100 -12.33 5.78 -19.22
N TYR A 101 -11.17 6.40 -18.95
CA TYR A 101 -10.59 6.40 -17.62
C TYR A 101 -11.53 7.03 -16.59
N LEU A 102 -12.08 8.22 -16.89
CA LEU A 102 -13.00 8.93 -16.00
C LEU A 102 -14.31 8.15 -15.79
N VAL A 103 -14.87 7.55 -16.84
CA VAL A 103 -16.07 6.71 -16.74
C VAL A 103 -15.83 5.52 -15.83
N ILE A 104 -14.67 4.85 -15.95
CA ILE A 104 -14.32 3.75 -15.06
C ILE A 104 -14.16 4.23 -13.62
N LEU A 105 -13.54 5.39 -13.38
CA LEU A 105 -13.42 5.94 -12.02
C LEU A 105 -14.78 6.26 -11.41
N VAL A 106 -15.66 6.95 -12.13
CA VAL A 106 -17.01 7.27 -11.64
C VAL A 106 -17.81 6.00 -11.39
N GLY A 107 -17.80 5.06 -12.33
CA GLY A 107 -18.48 3.77 -12.19
C GLY A 107 -17.96 2.97 -11.00
N SER A 108 -16.64 2.93 -10.80
CA SER A 108 -16.01 2.24 -9.67
C SER A 108 -16.38 2.90 -8.34
N PHE A 109 -16.46 4.23 -8.29
CA PHE A 109 -16.88 4.95 -7.08
C PHE A 109 -18.30 4.57 -6.69
N LEU A 110 -19.23 4.58 -7.65
CA LEU A 110 -20.63 4.20 -7.39
C LEU A 110 -20.74 2.76 -6.91
N VAL A 111 -20.03 1.82 -7.55
CA VAL A 111 -20.03 0.41 -7.16
C VAL A 111 -19.43 0.23 -5.77
N LEU A 112 -18.27 0.81 -5.48
CA LEU A 112 -17.63 0.67 -4.17
C LEU A 112 -18.44 1.35 -3.05
N ALA A 113 -19.06 2.50 -3.32
CA ALA A 113 -19.94 3.17 -2.37
C ALA A 113 -21.19 2.32 -2.09
N ALA A 114 -21.83 1.76 -3.12
CA ALA A 114 -22.96 0.85 -2.99
C ALA A 114 -22.58 -0.42 -2.22
N MET A 115 -21.44 -1.03 -2.54
CA MET A 115 -20.92 -2.19 -1.79
C MET A 115 -20.73 -1.83 -0.32
N ARG A 116 -20.00 -0.74 -0.02
CA ARG A 116 -19.78 -0.29 1.37
C ARG A 116 -21.10 -0.08 2.14
N TYR A 117 -22.14 0.40 1.46
CA TYR A 117 -23.47 0.55 2.05
C TYR A 117 -24.14 -0.81 2.33
N VAL A 118 -24.09 -1.75 1.37
CA VAL A 118 -24.77 -3.05 1.46
C VAL A 118 -24.11 -4.01 2.46
N ILE A 119 -22.78 -4.15 2.43
CA ILE A 119 -22.06 -5.12 3.27
C ILE A 119 -21.52 -4.51 4.58
N GLY A 120 -21.73 -3.21 4.78
CA GLY A 120 -21.22 -2.47 5.93
C GLY A 120 -19.73 -2.14 5.86
N THR A 121 -19.30 -1.23 6.73
CA THR A 121 -17.95 -0.62 6.71
C THR A 121 -16.84 -1.59 7.08
N ALA A 122 -17.11 -2.51 8.02
CA ALA A 122 -16.11 -3.46 8.51
C ALA A 122 -15.72 -4.49 7.44
N ILE A 123 -16.71 -5.18 6.85
CA ILE A 123 -16.47 -6.19 5.80
C ILE A 123 -15.88 -5.50 4.55
N PHE A 124 -16.44 -4.35 4.15
CA PHE A 124 -15.88 -3.57 3.05
C PHE A 124 -14.42 -3.20 3.28
N GLY A 125 -14.08 -2.69 4.46
CA GLY A 125 -12.71 -2.36 4.85
C GLY A 125 -11.79 -3.57 4.75
N ALA A 126 -12.19 -4.71 5.31
CA ALA A 126 -11.40 -5.94 5.24
C ALA A 126 -11.13 -6.38 3.79
N LEU A 127 -12.14 -6.37 2.92
CA LEU A 127 -11.98 -6.70 1.50
C LEU A 127 -11.04 -5.75 0.77
N VAL A 128 -11.14 -4.44 1.06
CA VAL A 128 -10.24 -3.43 0.47
C VAL A 128 -8.80 -3.66 0.93
N TRP A 129 -8.56 -3.98 2.20
CA TRP A 129 -7.21 -4.25 2.71
C TRP A 129 -6.62 -5.55 2.15
N VAL A 130 -7.44 -6.58 1.97
CA VAL A 130 -7.06 -7.81 1.24
C VAL A 130 -6.63 -7.47 -0.19
N TYR A 131 -7.39 -6.65 -0.91
CA TYR A 131 -7.02 -6.18 -2.25
C TYR A 131 -5.75 -5.30 -2.23
N PHE A 132 -5.61 -4.46 -1.21
CA PHE A 132 -4.43 -3.60 -1.02
C PHE A 132 -3.13 -4.39 -0.94
N ILE A 133 -3.12 -5.60 -0.35
CA ILE A 133 -1.90 -6.43 -0.27
C ILE A 133 -1.38 -6.82 -1.65
N ASP A 134 -2.24 -7.34 -2.54
CA ASP A 134 -1.82 -7.70 -3.90
C ASP A 134 -1.26 -6.49 -4.64
N HIS A 135 -1.95 -5.35 -4.49
CA HIS A 135 -1.50 -4.09 -5.06
C HIS A 135 -0.18 -3.59 -4.48
N PHE A 136 0.00 -3.70 -3.16
CA PHE A 136 1.21 -3.31 -2.45
C PHE A 136 2.40 -4.13 -2.95
N LEU A 137 2.27 -5.46 -3.04
CA LEU A 137 3.32 -6.34 -3.54
C LEU A 137 3.69 -6.03 -4.99
N LYS A 138 2.69 -5.77 -5.83
CA LYS A 138 2.89 -5.32 -7.21
C LYS A 138 3.67 -4.00 -7.26
N ALA A 139 3.29 -3.03 -6.43
CA ALA A 139 3.96 -1.74 -6.37
C ALA A 139 5.41 -1.86 -5.85
N GLU A 140 5.65 -2.68 -4.83
CA GLU A 140 6.99 -2.94 -4.30
C GLU A 140 7.91 -3.54 -5.35
N LYS A 141 7.43 -4.53 -6.12
CA LYS A 141 8.19 -5.09 -7.25
C LYS A 141 8.55 -3.99 -8.27
N PHE A 142 7.60 -3.09 -8.55
CA PHE A 142 7.82 -1.97 -9.46
C PHE A 142 8.78 -0.89 -8.90
N PHE A 143 8.77 -0.67 -7.58
CA PHE A 143 9.69 0.24 -6.90
C PHE A 143 11.12 -0.32 -6.88
N ALA A 144 11.26 -1.64 -6.68
CA ALA A 144 12.54 -2.33 -6.73
C ALA A 144 13.11 -2.39 -8.16
N SER A 145 12.28 -2.71 -9.16
CA SER A 145 12.69 -2.79 -10.56
C SER A 145 11.65 -2.14 -11.51
N PRO A 146 11.87 -0.87 -11.89
CA PRO A 146 10.98 -0.12 -12.80
C PRO A 146 10.72 -0.77 -14.16
N LYS A 147 11.63 -1.64 -14.60
CA LYS A 147 11.61 -2.32 -15.90
C LYS A 147 11.08 -3.74 -15.82
N ALA A 148 10.66 -4.21 -14.64
CA ALA A 148 10.11 -5.54 -14.49
C ALA A 148 8.90 -5.73 -15.42
N VAL A 149 8.88 -6.85 -16.13
CA VAL A 149 7.78 -7.22 -17.01
C VAL A 149 6.55 -7.48 -16.14
N PRO A 150 5.37 -6.91 -16.48
CA PRO A 150 4.14 -7.20 -15.75
C PRO A 150 3.85 -8.70 -15.74
N GLU A 151 3.72 -9.28 -14.54
CA GLU A 151 3.35 -10.69 -14.40
C GLU A 151 1.89 -10.91 -14.84
N PRO A 152 1.56 -12.07 -15.45
CA PRO A 152 0.18 -12.48 -15.66
C PRO A 152 -0.60 -12.51 -14.33
N ILE A 153 -1.89 -12.19 -14.36
CA ILE A 153 -2.74 -12.06 -13.17
C ILE A 153 -2.69 -13.34 -12.31
N LEU A 154 -2.79 -14.52 -12.92
CA LEU A 154 -2.76 -15.79 -12.19
C LEU A 154 -1.43 -16.00 -11.46
N LYS A 155 -0.30 -15.75 -12.13
CA LYS A 155 1.03 -15.87 -11.52
C LYS A 155 1.21 -14.86 -10.39
N ARG A 156 0.71 -13.64 -10.56
CA ARG A 156 0.73 -12.61 -9.52
C ARG A 156 -0.05 -13.06 -8.30
N TRP A 157 -1.27 -13.55 -8.49
CA TRP A 157 -2.10 -14.04 -7.40
C TRP A 157 -1.46 -15.22 -6.65
N LEU A 158 -0.88 -16.17 -7.38
CA LEU A 158 -0.09 -17.28 -6.82
C LEU A 158 1.20 -16.83 -6.11
N ASN A 159 1.71 -15.63 -6.38
CA ASN A 159 2.83 -15.05 -5.63
C ASN A 159 2.35 -14.25 -4.41
N SER A 160 1.11 -13.75 -4.43
CA SER A 160 0.53 -12.90 -3.38
C SER A 160 -0.32 -13.68 -2.36
N TYR A 161 -0.69 -14.94 -2.63
CA TYR A 161 -1.65 -15.64 -1.77
C TYR A 161 -1.16 -15.82 -0.33
N GLN A 162 0.15 -16.05 -0.09
CA GLN A 162 0.68 -16.23 1.27
C GLN A 162 0.40 -15.00 2.14
N PRO A 163 0.87 -13.79 1.80
CA PRO A 163 0.63 -12.60 2.62
C PRO A 163 -0.86 -12.23 2.69
N ILE A 164 -1.61 -12.45 1.60
CA ILE A 164 -3.07 -12.22 1.58
C ILE A 164 -3.77 -13.12 2.61
N LEU A 165 -3.50 -14.42 2.56
CA LEU A 165 -4.10 -15.41 3.46
C LEU A 165 -3.74 -15.12 4.92
N THR A 166 -2.47 -14.86 5.20
CA THR A 166 -2.01 -14.65 6.57
C THR A 166 -2.48 -13.33 7.17
N PHE A 167 -2.54 -12.26 6.37
CA PHE A 167 -3.07 -10.99 6.85
C PHE A 167 -4.59 -11.03 7.00
N GLY A 168 -5.29 -11.71 6.10
CA GLY A 168 -6.72 -11.97 6.25
C GLY A 168 -7.02 -12.72 7.55
N TRP A 169 -6.24 -13.76 7.85
CA TRP A 169 -6.33 -14.47 9.11
C TRP A 169 -5.99 -13.59 10.33
N LEU A 170 -4.90 -12.82 10.27
CA LEU A 170 -4.55 -11.87 11.32
C LEU A 170 -5.68 -10.85 11.57
N THR A 171 -6.33 -10.38 10.51
CA THR A 171 -7.48 -9.44 10.59
C THR A 171 -8.67 -10.07 11.30
N VAL A 172 -9.02 -11.33 10.97
CA VAL A 172 -10.08 -12.09 11.65
C VAL A 172 -9.79 -12.17 13.15
N VAL A 173 -8.53 -12.46 13.52
CA VAL A 173 -8.11 -12.57 14.91
C VAL A 173 -8.11 -11.23 15.64
N LEU A 174 -7.51 -10.19 15.06
CA LEU A 174 -7.40 -8.87 15.71
C LEU A 174 -8.74 -8.17 15.89
N LEU A 175 -9.68 -8.39 14.97
CA LEU A 175 -11.02 -7.80 15.02
C LEU A 175 -12.05 -8.72 15.70
N ASP A 176 -11.61 -9.83 16.28
CA ASP A 176 -12.45 -10.84 16.93
C ASP A 176 -13.68 -11.23 16.10
N MET A 177 -13.49 -11.44 14.80
CA MET A 177 -14.61 -11.70 13.88
C MET A 177 -15.29 -13.02 14.25
N GLY A 178 -16.60 -12.94 14.52
CA GLY A 178 -17.39 -14.10 14.93
C GLY A 178 -17.00 -14.64 16.31
N GLU A 179 -16.46 -13.79 17.18
CA GLU A 179 -16.05 -14.15 18.55
C GLU A 179 -15.01 -15.29 18.56
N ILE A 180 -14.09 -15.26 17.58
CA ILE A 180 -13.04 -16.28 17.41
C ILE A 180 -12.16 -16.42 18.66
N SER A 181 -12.08 -15.37 19.49
CA SER A 181 -11.43 -15.37 20.81
C SER A 181 -11.95 -16.45 21.75
N GLN A 182 -13.20 -16.88 21.60
CA GLN A 182 -13.79 -17.99 22.38
C GLN A 182 -13.27 -19.36 21.94
N TYR A 183 -12.75 -19.49 20.73
CA TYR A 183 -12.36 -20.76 20.11
C TYR A 183 -10.84 -20.91 20.00
N ARG A 184 -10.13 -20.90 21.14
CA ARG A 184 -8.66 -20.90 21.19
C ARG A 184 -7.99 -22.02 20.39
N TRP A 185 -8.55 -23.24 20.44
CA TRP A 185 -8.02 -24.38 19.70
C TRP A 185 -8.20 -24.24 18.19
N ILE A 186 -9.30 -23.64 17.74
CA ILE A 186 -9.52 -23.34 16.32
C ILE A 186 -8.50 -22.31 15.88
N MET A 187 -8.32 -21.24 16.65
CA MET A 187 -7.38 -20.18 16.33
C MET A 187 -5.92 -20.68 16.27
N TRP A 188 -5.49 -21.48 17.25
CA TRP A 188 -4.18 -22.11 17.21
C TRP A 188 -4.06 -23.07 16.02
N GLY A 189 -5.04 -23.94 15.81
CA GLY A 189 -5.04 -24.95 14.75
C GLY A 189 -4.99 -24.33 13.36
N VAL A 190 -5.77 -23.26 13.11
CA VAL A 190 -5.76 -22.53 11.84
C VAL A 190 -4.41 -21.84 11.63
N SER A 191 -3.85 -21.17 12.64
CA SER A 191 -2.50 -20.57 12.55
C SER A 191 -1.45 -21.63 12.18
N VAL A 192 -1.44 -22.78 12.86
CA VAL A 192 -0.51 -23.88 12.55
C VAL A 192 -0.75 -24.42 11.13
N ALA A 193 -2.00 -24.65 10.74
CA ALA A 193 -2.34 -25.14 9.41
C ALA A 193 -1.87 -24.18 8.30
N ILE A 194 -2.05 -22.88 8.48
CA ILE A 194 -1.58 -21.85 7.54
C ILE A 194 -0.05 -21.83 7.49
N ALA A 195 0.65 -21.90 8.63
CA ALA A 195 2.11 -21.96 8.65
C ALA A 195 2.64 -23.21 7.90
N VAL A 196 2.05 -24.38 8.17
CA VAL A 196 2.42 -25.63 7.48
C VAL A 196 2.16 -25.50 5.99
N LEU A 197 1.01 -24.96 5.59
CA LEU A 197 0.68 -24.73 4.18
C LEU A 197 1.75 -23.86 3.50
N ILE A 198 2.11 -22.71 4.09
CA ILE A 198 3.13 -21.79 3.55
C ILE A 198 4.49 -22.48 3.38
N LEU A 199 4.91 -23.24 4.40
CA LEU A 199 6.20 -23.94 4.35
C LEU A 199 6.19 -25.05 3.30
N ALA A 200 5.09 -25.81 3.20
CA ALA A 200 4.93 -26.93 2.28
C ALA A 200 4.85 -26.48 0.80
N THR A 201 4.26 -25.32 0.52
CA THR A 201 4.08 -24.80 -0.83
C THR A 201 5.27 -24.02 -1.37
N GLY A 202 6.46 -24.16 -0.76
CA GLY A 202 7.71 -23.58 -1.24
C GLY A 202 8.36 -22.59 -0.30
N GLY A 203 7.65 -22.13 0.75
CA GLY A 203 8.20 -21.19 1.72
C GLY A 203 9.48 -21.68 2.39
N TRP A 204 9.62 -23.00 2.61
CA TRP A 204 10.88 -23.56 3.13
C TRP A 204 12.08 -23.28 2.21
N LYS A 205 11.88 -23.41 0.88
CA LYS A 205 12.93 -23.13 -0.10
C LYS A 205 13.24 -21.64 -0.16
N ASP A 206 12.22 -20.79 -0.13
CA ASP A 206 12.38 -19.33 -0.17
C ASP A 206 13.21 -18.83 1.05
N LEU A 207 12.94 -19.39 2.23
CA LEU A 207 13.69 -19.11 3.45
C LEU A 207 15.17 -19.54 3.36
N LEU A 208 15.46 -20.62 2.64
CA LEU A 208 16.83 -21.09 2.43
C LEU A 208 17.59 -20.25 1.40
N THR A 209 16.94 -19.82 0.32
CA THR A 209 17.63 -19.27 -0.88
C THR A 209 17.92 -17.77 -0.86
N GLY A 210 17.24 -16.96 -0.04
CA GLY A 210 17.54 -15.52 0.00
C GLY A 210 16.40 -14.59 -0.41
N ASP A 211 15.43 -15.08 -1.18
CA ASP A 211 14.33 -14.28 -1.73
C ASP A 211 13.12 -14.27 -0.78
N LYS A 212 13.34 -13.76 0.43
CA LYS A 212 12.62 -14.18 1.65
C LYS A 212 11.41 -13.33 2.04
N ARG A 213 11.17 -12.18 1.39
CA ARG A 213 10.32 -11.12 2.00
C ARG A 213 8.87 -11.52 2.17
N GLY A 214 8.26 -12.13 1.15
CA GLY A 214 6.85 -12.55 1.18
C GLY A 214 6.59 -13.64 2.23
N THR A 215 7.38 -14.70 2.21
CA THR A 215 7.25 -15.82 3.15
C THR A 215 7.55 -15.41 4.59
N LEU A 216 8.60 -14.62 4.85
CA LEU A 216 8.91 -14.13 6.19
C LEU A 216 7.77 -13.27 6.75
N LEU A 217 7.25 -12.34 5.95
CA LEU A 217 6.13 -11.50 6.36
C LEU A 217 4.88 -12.33 6.65
N SER A 218 4.62 -13.34 5.83
CA SER A 218 3.46 -14.22 6.00
C SER A 218 3.56 -15.03 7.30
N LEU A 219 4.71 -15.65 7.55
CA LEU A 219 4.95 -16.39 8.80
C LEU A 219 4.93 -15.47 10.03
N PHE A 220 5.41 -14.24 9.89
CA PHE A 220 5.31 -13.22 10.92
C PHE A 220 3.85 -12.90 11.27
N PHE A 221 3.00 -12.69 10.26
CA PHE A 221 1.56 -12.48 10.49
C PHE A 221 0.87 -13.69 11.12
N VAL A 222 1.27 -14.91 10.78
CA VAL A 222 0.74 -16.12 11.44
C VAL A 222 1.16 -16.17 12.91
N ALA A 223 2.44 -15.86 13.21
CA ALA A 223 2.94 -15.83 14.57
C ALA A 223 2.21 -14.74 15.39
N GLU A 224 2.03 -13.55 14.82
CA GLU A 224 1.25 -12.48 15.42
C GLU A 224 -0.19 -12.90 15.68
N ALA A 225 -0.86 -13.52 14.71
CA ALA A 225 -2.23 -14.01 14.88
C ALA A 225 -2.32 -15.02 16.04
N ALA A 226 -1.33 -15.91 16.18
CA ALA A 226 -1.29 -16.84 17.32
C ALA A 226 -1.08 -16.12 18.67
N VAL A 227 -0.18 -15.13 18.73
CA VAL A 227 0.13 -14.36 19.95
C VAL A 227 -1.05 -13.49 20.36
N TRP A 228 -1.52 -12.62 19.46
CA TRP A 228 -2.63 -11.69 19.72
C TRP A 228 -3.94 -12.42 19.94
N GLY A 229 -4.15 -13.50 19.20
CA GLY A 229 -5.27 -14.41 19.42
C GLY A 229 -5.26 -15.07 20.80
N THR A 230 -4.08 -15.40 21.31
CA THR A 230 -3.95 -15.84 22.70
C THR A 230 -4.20 -14.70 23.68
N LEU A 231 -4.05 -13.43 23.32
CA LEU A 231 -4.31 -12.31 24.23
C LEU A 231 -5.74 -11.78 24.16
N SER A 232 -6.50 -12.10 23.11
CA SER A 232 -7.86 -11.59 22.90
C SER A 232 -8.85 -12.00 23.99
N TYR A 233 -8.66 -13.18 24.61
CA TYR A 233 -9.51 -13.62 25.73
C TYR A 233 -9.44 -12.70 26.96
N LYS A 234 -8.44 -11.81 27.04
CA LYS A 234 -8.30 -10.84 28.13
C LYS A 234 -9.21 -9.62 27.94
N ASN A 235 -10.13 -9.63 26.97
CA ASN A 235 -11.07 -8.53 26.68
C ASN A 235 -10.36 -7.18 26.50
N ILE A 236 -9.36 -7.14 25.63
CA ILE A 236 -8.60 -5.94 25.28
C ILE A 236 -8.89 -5.44 23.85
N PRO A 237 -10.16 -5.21 23.45
CA PRO A 237 -10.54 -4.91 22.07
C PRO A 237 -9.92 -3.59 21.57
N VAL A 238 -9.78 -2.60 22.45
CA VAL A 238 -9.15 -1.31 22.11
C VAL A 238 -7.69 -1.47 21.73
N PHE A 239 -6.96 -2.32 22.47
CA PHE A 239 -5.55 -2.59 22.19
C PHE A 239 -5.40 -3.34 20.86
N LEU A 240 -6.21 -4.38 20.62
CA LEU A 240 -6.14 -5.17 19.38
C LEU A 240 -6.55 -4.38 18.13
N ALA A 241 -7.57 -3.52 18.25
CA ALA A 241 -7.92 -2.57 17.21
C ALA A 241 -6.75 -1.60 16.95
N GLY A 242 -6.06 -1.14 18.01
CA GLY A 242 -4.81 -0.39 17.89
C GLY A 242 -3.76 -1.15 17.08
N VAL A 243 -3.44 -2.40 17.43
CA VAL A 243 -2.48 -3.24 16.68
C VAL A 243 -2.87 -3.35 15.19
N TYR A 244 -4.15 -3.53 14.89
CA TYR A 244 -4.64 -3.57 13.52
C TYR A 244 -4.44 -2.24 12.77
N ILE A 245 -4.74 -1.10 13.40
CA ILE A 245 -4.49 0.23 12.83
C ILE A 245 -3.01 0.46 12.56
N PHE A 246 -2.13 0.00 13.46
CA PHE A 246 -0.69 0.11 13.26
C PHE A 246 -0.22 -0.67 12.02
N HIS A 247 -0.75 -1.87 11.76
CA HIS A 247 -0.44 -2.60 10.52
C HIS A 247 -0.84 -1.83 9.26
N ILE A 248 -2.05 -1.26 9.28
CA ILE A 248 -2.54 -0.39 8.20
C ILE A 248 -1.60 0.81 8.01
N ALA A 249 -1.24 1.48 9.09
CA ALA A 249 -0.36 2.65 9.06
C ALA A 249 1.04 2.29 8.54
N PHE A 250 1.62 1.18 8.98
CA PHE A 250 2.91 0.68 8.51
C PHE A 250 2.90 0.44 7.01
N GLY A 251 1.96 -0.36 6.51
CA GLY A 251 1.82 -0.63 5.08
C GLY A 251 1.59 0.63 4.26
N SER A 252 0.71 1.51 4.74
CA SER A 252 0.34 2.75 4.05
C SER A 252 1.48 3.75 3.99
N TYR A 253 2.13 4.07 5.11
CA TYR A 253 3.25 5.02 5.14
C TYR A 253 4.47 4.48 4.40
N TYR A 254 4.77 3.18 4.53
CA TYR A 254 5.87 2.58 3.79
C TYR A 254 5.64 2.70 2.28
N HIS A 255 4.44 2.36 1.81
CA HIS A 255 4.05 2.51 0.40
C HIS A 255 4.12 3.96 -0.07
N TYR A 256 3.59 4.87 0.76
CA TYR A 256 3.56 6.30 0.50
C TYR A 256 4.95 6.91 0.32
N LEU A 257 5.87 6.61 1.23
CA LEU A 257 7.25 7.08 1.13
C LEU A 257 7.96 6.45 -0.08
N GLY A 258 7.73 5.17 -0.33
CA GLY A 258 8.27 4.46 -1.49
C GLY A 258 7.85 5.10 -2.81
N SER A 259 6.57 5.48 -2.93
CA SER A 259 6.03 6.10 -4.14
C SER A 259 6.71 7.45 -4.43
N TYR A 260 6.96 8.29 -3.41
CA TYR A 260 7.68 9.55 -3.60
C TYR A 260 9.14 9.37 -3.94
N PHE A 261 9.84 8.47 -3.26
CA PHE A 261 11.27 8.28 -3.50
C PHE A 261 11.51 7.80 -4.92
N VAL A 262 10.68 6.87 -5.40
CA VAL A 262 10.70 6.41 -6.79
C VAL A 262 10.29 7.53 -7.76
N GLY A 263 9.26 8.31 -7.42
CA GLY A 263 8.83 9.47 -8.22
C GLY A 263 9.96 10.48 -8.40
N ASN A 264 10.62 10.86 -7.30
CA ASN A 264 11.74 11.79 -7.25
C ASN A 264 12.96 11.26 -8.02
N ALA A 265 13.31 9.98 -7.85
CA ALA A 265 14.44 9.34 -8.53
C ALA A 265 14.27 9.27 -10.06
N ARG A 266 13.02 9.27 -10.57
CA ARG A 266 12.73 9.16 -12.01
C ARG A 266 12.57 10.50 -12.72
N MET A 267 12.73 11.61 -12.02
CA MET A 267 12.58 12.94 -12.62
C MET A 267 13.69 13.23 -13.64
N LYS A 268 13.29 13.44 -14.91
CA LYS A 268 14.19 13.94 -15.98
C LYS A 268 14.31 15.47 -16.01
N LYS A 269 13.36 16.17 -15.40
CA LYS A 269 13.30 17.64 -15.22
C LYS A 269 12.72 17.93 -13.85
N ARG A 270 13.03 19.09 -13.27
CA ARG A 270 12.57 19.52 -11.94
C ARG A 270 11.04 19.69 -11.94
N ASP A 271 10.31 18.64 -11.52
CA ASP A 271 8.86 18.72 -11.30
C ASP A 271 8.62 19.40 -9.94
N ILE A 272 7.99 20.57 -9.97
CA ILE A 272 7.72 21.40 -8.78
C ILE A 272 6.89 20.61 -7.77
N TRP A 273 6.02 19.70 -8.23
CA TRP A 273 5.13 18.91 -7.37
C TRP A 273 5.86 17.92 -6.47
N LEU A 274 7.03 17.44 -6.88
CA LEU A 274 7.82 16.47 -6.11
C LEU A 274 8.90 17.15 -5.27
N LEU A 275 8.93 18.49 -5.22
CA LEU A 275 9.80 19.19 -4.29
C LEU A 275 9.34 18.93 -2.85
N PRO A 276 10.28 18.73 -1.90
CA PRO A 276 9.93 18.48 -0.49
C PRO A 276 8.98 19.52 0.07
N ILE A 277 9.19 20.80 -0.23
CA ILE A 277 8.31 21.87 0.23
C ILE A 277 6.88 21.74 -0.30
N THR A 278 6.71 21.35 -1.58
CA THR A 278 5.38 21.18 -2.18
C THR A 278 4.68 19.96 -1.60
N ILE A 279 5.41 18.88 -1.34
CA ILE A 279 4.88 17.71 -0.62
C ILE A 279 4.41 18.12 0.77
N LEU A 280 5.22 18.85 1.54
CA LEU A 280 4.85 19.33 2.87
C LEU A 280 3.61 20.23 2.83
N LEU A 281 3.52 21.15 1.87
CA LEU A 281 2.37 22.04 1.71
C LEU A 281 1.09 21.27 1.38
N ILE A 282 1.15 20.28 0.48
CA ILE A 282 -0.02 19.46 0.13
C ILE A 282 -0.45 18.60 1.32
N ASN A 283 0.50 17.99 2.04
CA ASN A 283 0.19 17.21 3.25
C ASN A 283 -0.41 18.10 4.34
N GLY A 284 0.20 19.25 4.62
CA GLY A 284 -0.29 20.19 5.61
C GLY A 284 -1.68 20.73 5.27
N GLY A 285 -1.93 21.04 3.99
CA GLY A 285 -3.24 21.47 3.52
C GLY A 285 -4.32 20.39 3.69
N ILE A 286 -4.04 19.14 3.31
CA ILE A 286 -4.98 18.03 3.46
C ILE A 286 -5.21 17.71 4.94
N LEU A 287 -4.17 17.73 5.78
CA LEU A 287 -4.29 17.54 7.22
C LEU A 287 -5.15 18.64 7.85
N ALA A 288 -4.91 19.91 7.51
CA ALA A 288 -5.70 21.03 8.02
C ALA A 288 -7.18 20.93 7.58
N LEU A 289 -7.44 20.58 6.33
CA LEU A 289 -8.80 20.36 5.83
C LEU A 289 -9.45 19.15 6.51
N GLY A 290 -8.73 18.06 6.69
CA GLY A 290 -9.21 16.87 7.38
C GLY A 290 -9.56 17.15 8.83
N TYR A 291 -8.70 17.86 9.55
CA TYR A 291 -8.95 18.33 10.91
C TYR A 291 -10.20 19.21 10.97
N PHE A 292 -10.34 20.14 10.02
CA PHE A 292 -11.50 21.01 9.94
C PHE A 292 -12.80 20.22 9.68
N VAL A 293 -12.78 19.26 8.76
CA VAL A 293 -13.94 18.38 8.49
C VAL A 293 -14.28 17.52 9.71
N ALA A 294 -13.29 17.06 10.48
CA ALA A 294 -13.50 16.24 11.67
C ALA A 294 -14.13 17.00 12.84
N ASN A 295 -13.80 18.29 13.00
CA ASN A 295 -14.18 19.07 14.19
C ASN A 295 -15.34 20.05 13.97
N TYR A 296 -15.75 20.29 12.72
CA TYR A 296 -16.81 21.26 12.40
C TYR A 296 -17.99 20.57 11.70
N PRO A 297 -19.11 20.32 12.40
CA PRO A 297 -20.30 19.65 11.84
C PRO A 297 -20.90 20.35 10.61
N SER A 298 -20.67 21.66 10.47
CA SER A 298 -21.06 22.43 9.27
C SER A 298 -20.42 21.90 7.97
N MET A 299 -19.35 21.11 8.07
CA MET A 299 -18.66 20.48 6.95
C MET A 299 -19.04 19.00 6.73
N ALA A 300 -20.16 18.52 7.28
CA ALA A 300 -20.61 17.14 7.13
C ALA A 300 -20.69 16.67 5.66
N TRP A 301 -20.95 17.57 4.72
CA TRP A 301 -20.99 17.25 3.28
C TRP A 301 -19.62 16.84 2.71
N LEU A 302 -18.50 17.31 3.29
CA LEU A 302 -17.14 16.93 2.92
C LEU A 302 -16.69 15.63 3.58
N GLU A 303 -17.47 15.07 4.50
CA GLU A 303 -17.07 13.88 5.26
C GLU A 303 -16.86 12.67 4.34
N ILE A 304 -17.66 12.53 3.28
CA ILE A 304 -17.48 11.46 2.28
C ILE A 304 -16.09 11.52 1.64
N VAL A 305 -15.54 12.73 1.49
CA VAL A 305 -14.21 12.94 0.90
C VAL A 305 -13.15 12.82 1.98
N LEU A 306 -13.10 13.74 2.94
CA LEU A 306 -11.97 13.88 3.88
C LEU A 306 -12.18 13.21 5.24
N GLY A 307 -13.37 12.66 5.50
CA GLY A 307 -13.67 11.98 6.75
C GLY A 307 -12.91 10.65 6.86
N VAL A 308 -12.26 10.43 8.00
CA VAL A 308 -11.43 9.23 8.27
C VAL A 308 -12.22 7.93 8.14
N LYS A 309 -13.53 7.94 8.38
CA LYS A 309 -14.44 6.79 8.22
C LYS A 309 -14.63 6.36 6.76
N TRP A 310 -14.36 7.24 5.81
CA TRP A 310 -14.47 6.98 4.38
C TRP A 310 -13.13 6.66 3.73
N PHE A 311 -12.02 6.71 4.47
CA PHE A 311 -10.68 6.48 3.94
C PHE A 311 -10.56 5.17 3.13
N THR A 312 -11.13 4.07 3.63
CA THR A 312 -11.09 2.77 2.94
C THR A 312 -11.80 2.78 1.58
N LEU A 313 -12.83 3.62 1.40
CA LEU A 313 -13.47 3.80 0.09
C LEU A 313 -12.46 4.37 -0.91
N TRP A 314 -11.71 5.38 -0.49
CA TRP A 314 -10.73 6.06 -1.33
C TRP A 314 -9.48 5.21 -1.60
N VAL A 315 -9.07 4.38 -0.63
CA VAL A 315 -8.09 3.32 -0.87
C VAL A 315 -8.59 2.40 -1.98
N GLY A 316 -9.80 1.84 -1.86
CA GLY A 316 -10.40 0.98 -2.89
C GLY A 316 -10.44 1.63 -4.27
N MET A 317 -10.84 2.89 -4.33
CA MET A 317 -10.82 3.70 -5.55
C MET A 317 -9.43 3.83 -6.15
N HIS A 318 -8.42 4.14 -5.33
CA HIS A 318 -7.04 4.26 -5.76
C HIS A 318 -6.47 2.94 -6.31
N LEU A 319 -6.83 1.81 -5.70
CA LEU A 319 -6.43 0.48 -6.15
C LEU A 319 -6.96 0.19 -7.56
N VAL A 320 -8.28 0.37 -7.77
CA VAL A 320 -8.93 0.16 -9.06
C VAL A 320 -8.33 1.08 -10.12
N ALA A 321 -8.20 2.37 -9.81
CA ALA A 321 -7.63 3.36 -10.70
C ALA A 321 -6.23 2.97 -11.19
N SER A 322 -5.38 2.55 -10.25
CA SER A 322 -3.99 2.18 -10.53
C SER A 322 -3.86 0.87 -11.32
N ASP A 323 -4.80 -0.05 -11.15
CA ASP A 323 -4.81 -1.31 -11.90
C ASP A 323 -5.39 -1.18 -13.31
N VAL A 324 -6.40 -0.32 -13.49
CA VAL A 324 -7.02 -0.02 -14.79
C VAL A 324 -6.16 0.90 -15.65
N PHE A 325 -5.45 1.84 -15.04
CA PHE A 325 -4.67 2.86 -15.74
C PHE A 325 -3.73 2.30 -16.83
N PRO A 326 -2.93 1.23 -16.61
CA PRO A 326 -2.07 0.65 -17.64
C PRO A 326 -2.83 0.08 -18.85
N LEU A 327 -4.03 -0.47 -18.62
CA LEU A 327 -4.89 -1.00 -19.68
C LEU A 327 -5.41 0.13 -20.54
N VAL A 328 -5.97 1.17 -19.91
CA VAL A 328 -6.50 2.35 -20.63
C VAL A 328 -5.38 3.08 -21.37
N LYS A 329 -4.19 3.24 -20.78
CA LYS A 329 -3.04 3.87 -21.43
C LYS A 329 -2.57 3.15 -22.70
N LYS A 330 -2.77 1.82 -22.78
CA LYS A 330 -2.39 1.00 -23.94
C LYS A 330 -3.53 0.85 -24.96
N TRP A 331 -4.76 1.22 -24.60
CA TRP A 331 -5.91 1.16 -25.50
C TRP A 331 -5.68 2.03 -26.75
N GLY A 332 -6.07 1.49 -27.91
CA GLY A 332 -5.88 2.13 -29.21
C GLY A 332 -4.45 2.08 -29.77
N LYS A 333 -3.50 1.47 -29.06
CA LYS A 333 -2.20 1.12 -29.65
C LYS A 333 -2.35 -0.23 -30.35
N SER A 334 -2.38 -0.22 -31.68
CA SER A 334 -2.37 -1.44 -32.50
C SER A 334 -1.25 -2.38 -32.03
N ALA A 335 -1.54 -3.69 -31.96
CA ALA A 335 -0.50 -4.69 -31.78
C ALA A 335 0.61 -4.46 -32.82
N PRO A 336 1.89 -4.71 -32.50
CA PRO A 336 2.93 -4.68 -33.52
C PRO A 336 2.50 -5.67 -34.61
N THR A 337 2.36 -5.18 -35.83
CA THR A 337 2.18 -6.01 -37.02
C THR A 337 3.32 -7.04 -36.97
N PRO A 338 3.03 -8.36 -36.97
CA PRO A 338 4.09 -9.35 -37.11
C PRO A 338 4.85 -9.02 -38.41
N ALA A 339 6.18 -8.88 -38.27
CA ALA A 339 7.09 -8.58 -39.37
C ALA A 339 7.15 -9.73 -40.38
#